data_AF-A0A662J9I5-F1
#
_entry.id   AF-A0A662J9I5-F1
#
_cell.length_a   1.000
_cell.length_b   1.000
_cell.length_c   1.000
_cell.angle_alpha   90.00
_cell.angle_beta   90.00
_cell.angle_gamma   90.00
#
_symmetry.space_group_name_H-M   'P 1'
#
loop_
_entity.id
_entity.type
_entity.pdbx_description
1 polymer ?
#
loop_
_entity_poly.entity_id
_entity_poly.type
_entity_poly.pdbx_seq_one_letter_code
_entity_poly.pdbx_strand_id
1 'polypeptide(L)'
;MGSASAGVKAGLASGALTGMISGAVGYINMALMKEEMLRYFEELVERMAESYGETIKEVLTPETMYTTALVSAFIGSLVVMVVLGAILGALLGWKWERMPGKGLVKGLFLGAVVFGILEAISLASMALSPLPVSSIPGLTAARLGIGALTSLAICLLWGALAASLYVKWSPKGGG
;
A
#
# COMPACT_ATOMS: atom_id res chain seq x y z
N MET A 1 21.32 5.82 -22.31
CA MET A 1 20.00 5.79 -21.64
C MET A 1 20.25 5.84 -20.14
N GLY A 2 19.79 6.90 -19.48
CA GLY A 2 20.28 7.31 -18.15
C GLY A 2 19.88 6.39 -17.00
N SER A 3 20.63 6.51 -15.89
CA SER A 3 20.39 5.82 -14.62
C SER A 3 18.93 5.90 -14.13
N ALA A 4 18.25 7.02 -14.41
CA ALA A 4 16.83 7.19 -14.10
C ALA A 4 15.91 6.21 -14.85
N SER A 5 16.20 5.86 -16.11
CA SER A 5 15.37 4.93 -16.89
C SER A 5 15.46 3.49 -16.37
N ALA A 6 16.68 3.05 -15.99
CA ALA A 6 16.87 1.76 -15.31
C ALA A 6 16.14 1.74 -13.96
N GLY A 7 16.19 2.87 -13.22
CA GLY A 7 15.45 3.08 -11.99
C GLY A 7 13.94 2.93 -12.14
N VAL A 8 13.33 3.62 -13.11
CA VAL A 8 11.88 3.52 -13.38
C VAL A 8 11.47 2.09 -13.72
N LYS A 9 12.22 1.39 -14.58
CA LYS A 9 11.93 -0.01 -14.92
C LYS A 9 11.99 -0.93 -13.69
N ALA A 10 13.05 -0.79 -12.90
CA ALA A 10 13.20 -1.55 -11.65
C ALA A 10 12.07 -1.26 -10.66
N GLY A 11 11.70 0.01 -10.54
CA GLY A 11 10.60 0.49 -9.72
C GLY A 11 9.23 -0.04 -10.14
N LEU A 12 8.92 -0.01 -11.44
CA LEU A 12 7.68 -0.56 -11.99
C LEU A 12 7.56 -2.06 -11.74
N ALA A 13 8.61 -2.82 -12.05
CA ALA A 13 8.61 -4.28 -11.90
C ALA A 13 8.51 -4.70 -10.42
N SER A 14 9.28 -4.05 -9.54
CA SER A 14 9.19 -4.29 -8.10
C SER A 14 7.83 -3.85 -7.54
N GLY A 15 7.31 -2.69 -7.95
CA GLY A 15 6.00 -2.16 -7.53
C GLY A 15 4.83 -3.03 -7.97
N ALA A 16 4.88 -3.61 -9.18
CA ALA A 16 3.86 -4.58 -9.62
C ALA A 16 3.89 -5.85 -8.76
N LEU A 17 5.07 -6.42 -8.51
CA LEU A 17 5.21 -7.62 -7.70
C LEU A 17 4.74 -7.39 -6.26
N THR A 18 5.20 -6.31 -5.62
CA THR A 18 4.80 -6.01 -4.25
C THR A 18 3.37 -5.50 -4.14
N GLY A 19 2.84 -4.86 -5.18
CA GLY A 19 1.42 -4.51 -5.31
C GLY A 19 0.52 -5.74 -5.34
N MET A 20 0.89 -6.79 -6.09
CA MET A 20 0.16 -8.06 -6.07
C MET A 20 0.19 -8.73 -4.69
N ILE A 21 1.37 -8.78 -4.05
CA ILE A 21 1.52 -9.35 -2.70
C ILE A 21 0.69 -8.55 -1.69
N SER A 22 0.81 -7.23 -1.70
CA SER A 22 0.06 -6.32 -0.83
C SER A 22 -1.44 -6.44 -1.05
N GLY A 23 -1.89 -6.48 -2.30
CA GLY A 23 -3.29 -6.70 -2.66
C GLY A 23 -3.81 -8.04 -2.14
N ALA A 24 -3.04 -9.12 -2.30
CA ALA A 24 -3.43 -10.45 -1.80
C ALA A 24 -3.52 -10.47 -0.27
N VAL A 25 -2.56 -9.84 0.43
CA VAL A 25 -2.60 -9.70 1.89
C VAL A 25 -3.80 -8.86 2.34
N GLY A 26 -4.09 -7.76 1.65
CA GLY A 26 -5.28 -6.94 1.89
C GLY A 26 -6.58 -7.73 1.71
N TYR A 27 -6.68 -8.48 0.61
CA TYR A 27 -7.79 -9.39 0.34
C TYR A 27 -8.00 -10.40 1.47
N ILE A 28 -6.92 -11.10 1.88
CA ILE A 28 -6.99 -12.09 2.96
C ILE A 28 -7.43 -11.43 4.27
N ASN A 29 -6.87 -10.26 4.59
CA ASN A 29 -7.27 -9.52 5.79
C ASN A 29 -8.75 -9.14 5.78
N MET A 30 -9.28 -8.67 4.65
CA MET A 30 -10.71 -8.34 4.51
C MET A 30 -11.60 -9.59 4.50
N ALA A 31 -11.13 -10.71 3.96
CA ALA A 31 -11.82 -11.99 4.01
C ALA A 31 -11.94 -12.52 5.45
N LEU A 32 -10.87 -12.40 6.24
CA LEU A 32 -10.86 -12.77 7.65
C LEU A 32 -11.73 -11.86 8.53
N MET A 33 -12.04 -10.64 8.08
CA MET A 33 -12.94 -9.69 8.77
C MET A 33 -14.33 -9.61 8.13
N LYS A 34 -14.75 -10.62 7.39
CA LYS A 34 -15.97 -10.50 6.59
C LYS A 34 -17.17 -10.08 7.44
N GLU A 35 -17.35 -10.69 8.60
CA GLU A 35 -18.49 -10.43 9.49
C GLU A 35 -18.44 -9.01 10.05
N GLU A 36 -17.29 -8.55 10.53
CA GLU A 36 -17.13 -7.20 11.06
C GLU A 36 -17.29 -6.13 9.97
N MET A 37 -16.80 -6.40 8.76
CA MET A 37 -16.95 -5.50 7.62
C MET A 37 -18.39 -5.41 7.14
N LEU A 38 -19.12 -6.53 7.10
CA LEU A 38 -20.55 -6.52 6.74
C LEU A 38 -21.36 -5.70 7.75
N ARG A 39 -21.10 -5.89 9.05
CA ARG A 39 -21.74 -5.09 10.10
C ARG A 39 -21.41 -3.59 9.98
N TYR A 40 -20.15 -3.27 9.67
CA TYR A 40 -19.75 -1.88 9.39
C TYR A 40 -20.50 -1.28 8.21
N PHE A 41 -20.64 -2.02 7.10
CA PHE A 41 -21.38 -1.54 5.94
C PHE A 41 -22.88 -1.43 6.20
N GLU A 42 -23.46 -2.31 7.02
CA GLU A 42 -24.84 -2.20 7.48
C GLU A 42 -25.07 -0.88 8.24
N GLU A 43 -24.24 -0.58 9.25
CA GLU A 43 -24.30 0.69 9.98
C GLU A 43 -24.08 1.91 9.06
N LEU A 44 -23.20 1.79 8.07
CA LEU A 44 -22.94 2.86 7.10
C LEU A 44 -24.15 3.12 6.19
N VAL A 45 -24.81 2.06 5.73
CA VAL A 45 -26.02 2.15 4.90
C VAL A 45 -27.18 2.75 5.69
N GLU A 46 -27.34 2.40 6.96
CA GLU A 46 -28.34 3.03 7.84
C GLU A 46 -28.11 4.54 7.99
N ARG A 47 -26.88 4.98 8.26
CA ARG A 47 -26.54 6.41 8.34
C ARG A 47 -26.74 7.14 7.02
N MET A 48 -26.45 6.49 5.90
CA MET A 48 -26.74 7.06 4.58
C MET A 48 -28.25 7.19 4.35
N ALA A 49 -29.05 6.24 4.81
CA ALA A 49 -30.51 6.30 4.69
C ALA A 49 -31.10 7.46 5.51
N GLU A 50 -30.56 7.75 6.68
CA GLU A 50 -30.94 8.93 7.47
C GLU A 50 -30.69 10.25 6.72
N SER A 51 -29.63 10.30 5.91
CA SER A 51 -29.21 11.52 5.21
C SER A 51 -29.81 11.66 3.80
N TYR A 52 -30.03 10.54 3.11
CA TYR A 52 -30.40 10.50 1.69
C TYR A 52 -31.73 9.78 1.40
N GLY A 53 -32.39 9.24 2.43
CA GLY A 53 -33.68 8.54 2.35
C GLY A 53 -33.56 7.00 2.26
N GLU A 54 -34.62 6.30 2.67
CA GLU A 54 -34.67 4.82 2.74
C GLU A 54 -34.43 4.12 1.39
N THR A 55 -34.70 4.79 0.26
CA THR A 55 -34.45 4.26 -1.09
C THR A 55 -32.99 3.91 -1.33
N ILE A 56 -32.04 4.48 -0.57
CA ILE A 56 -30.62 4.13 -0.67
C ILE A 56 -30.36 2.66 -0.32
N LYS A 57 -31.15 2.06 0.58
CA LYS A 57 -30.99 0.66 1.03
C LYS A 57 -31.30 -0.34 -0.08
N GLU A 58 -32.12 0.04 -1.05
CA GLU A 58 -32.44 -0.79 -2.22
C GLU A 58 -31.30 -0.81 -3.25
N VAL A 59 -30.46 0.24 -3.27
CA VAL A 59 -29.35 0.40 -4.22
C VAL A 59 -28.01 -0.08 -3.64
N LEU A 60 -27.79 0.16 -2.35
CA LEU A 60 -26.55 -0.17 -1.64
C LEU A 60 -26.81 -1.24 -0.60
N THR A 61 -26.50 -2.50 -0.94
CA THR A 61 -26.49 -3.59 0.04
C THR A 61 -25.12 -3.75 0.68
N PRO A 62 -25.02 -4.15 1.96
CA PRO A 62 -23.76 -4.40 2.64
C PRO A 62 -22.86 -5.39 1.89
N GLU A 63 -23.42 -6.45 1.30
CA GLU A 63 -22.67 -7.44 0.51
C GLU A 63 -22.07 -6.84 -0.76
N THR A 64 -22.81 -5.94 -1.42
CA THR A 64 -22.33 -5.26 -2.63
C THR A 64 -21.20 -4.30 -2.27
N MET A 65 -21.33 -3.55 -1.17
CA MET A 65 -20.28 -2.67 -0.65
C MET A 65 -19.04 -3.47 -0.26
N TYR A 66 -19.21 -4.59 0.45
CA TYR A 66 -18.12 -5.48 0.84
C TYR A 66 -17.37 -6.03 -0.38
N THR A 67 -18.09 -6.59 -1.34
CA THR A 67 -17.49 -7.17 -2.55
C THR A 67 -16.75 -6.11 -3.36
N THR A 68 -17.35 -4.92 -3.49
CA THR A 68 -16.73 -3.78 -4.17
C THR A 68 -15.45 -3.36 -3.44
N ALA A 69 -15.52 -3.16 -2.12
CA ALA A 69 -14.37 -2.76 -1.31
C ALA A 69 -13.22 -3.77 -1.40
N LEU A 70 -13.53 -5.07 -1.37
CA LEU A 70 -12.55 -6.15 -1.45
C LEU A 70 -11.85 -6.21 -2.81
N VAL A 71 -12.58 -6.01 -3.92
CA VAL A 71 -11.97 -5.91 -5.26
C VAL A 71 -11.17 -4.60 -5.41
N SER A 72 -11.74 -3.49 -4.97
CA SER A 72 -11.10 -2.17 -5.03
C SER A 72 -9.82 -2.11 -4.18
N ALA A 73 -9.76 -2.80 -3.05
CA ALA A 73 -8.55 -2.87 -2.23
C ALA A 73 -7.39 -3.54 -2.98
N PHE A 74 -7.68 -4.65 -3.69
CA PHE A 74 -6.66 -5.34 -4.48
C PHE A 74 -6.18 -4.49 -5.66
N ILE A 75 -7.12 -3.99 -6.48
CA ILE A 75 -6.80 -3.17 -7.66
C ILE A 75 -6.10 -1.88 -7.24
N GLY A 76 -6.63 -1.22 -6.20
CA GLY A 76 -6.07 0.01 -5.65
C GLY A 76 -4.64 -0.19 -5.16
N SER A 77 -4.37 -1.28 -4.42
CA SER A 77 -3.02 -1.61 -3.97
C SER A 77 -2.06 -1.81 -5.14
N LEU A 78 -2.47 -2.54 -6.17
CA LEU A 78 -1.66 -2.75 -7.37
C LEU A 78 -1.34 -1.43 -8.07
N VAL A 79 -2.35 -0.59 -8.34
CA VAL A 79 -2.18 0.68 -9.03
C VAL A 79 -1.27 1.62 -8.22
N VAL A 80 -1.54 1.79 -6.93
CA VAL A 80 -0.76 2.66 -6.06
C VAL A 80 0.70 2.20 -5.98
N MET A 81 0.94 0.89 -5.80
CA MET A 81 2.31 0.37 -5.70
C MET A 81 3.07 0.44 -7.03
N VAL A 82 2.40 0.32 -8.17
CA VAL A 82 3.02 0.53 -9.49
C VAL A 82 3.40 2.00 -9.68
N VAL A 83 2.50 2.94 -9.36
CA VAL A 83 2.76 4.38 -9.48
C VAL A 83 3.87 4.83 -8.53
N LEU A 84 3.77 4.48 -7.25
CA LEU A 84 4.82 4.76 -6.26
C LEU A 84 6.12 4.07 -6.65
N GLY A 85 6.06 2.82 -7.11
CA GLY A 85 7.21 2.08 -7.60
C GLY A 85 7.93 2.82 -8.72
N ALA A 86 7.20 3.36 -9.70
CA ALA A 86 7.80 4.15 -10.78
C ALA A 86 8.50 5.42 -10.26
N ILE A 87 7.83 6.19 -9.39
CA ILE A 87 8.35 7.45 -8.82
C ILE A 87 9.59 7.17 -7.98
N LEU A 88 9.48 6.24 -7.04
CA LEU A 88 10.55 5.88 -6.12
C LEU A 88 11.70 5.15 -6.84
N GLY A 89 11.40 4.38 -7.88
CA GLY A 89 12.39 3.78 -8.77
C GLY A 89 13.18 4.83 -9.55
N ALA A 90 12.52 5.88 -10.05
CA ALA A 90 13.21 7.01 -10.67
C ALA A 90 14.16 7.69 -9.68
N LEU A 91 13.71 7.92 -8.44
CA LEU A 91 14.53 8.47 -7.36
C LEU A 91 15.72 7.57 -7.01
N LEU A 92 15.50 6.26 -6.92
CA LEU A 92 16.53 5.26 -6.73
C LEU A 92 17.60 5.37 -7.81
N GLY A 93 17.20 5.39 -9.08
CA GLY A 93 18.13 5.50 -10.20
C GLY A 93 18.86 6.84 -10.27
N TRP A 94 18.23 7.94 -9.86
CA TRP A 94 18.84 9.26 -9.87
C TRP A 94 19.83 9.45 -8.71
N LYS A 95 19.52 8.94 -7.53
CA LYS A 95 20.31 9.15 -6.31
C LYS A 95 21.11 7.93 -5.88
N TRP A 96 21.20 6.89 -6.71
CA TRP A 96 21.83 5.62 -6.38
C TRP A 96 23.20 5.80 -5.71
N GLU A 97 24.10 6.60 -6.30
CA GLU A 97 25.45 6.82 -5.75
C GLU A 97 25.48 7.57 -4.42
N ARG A 98 24.44 8.34 -4.09
CA ARG A 98 24.35 9.10 -2.84
C ARG A 98 23.69 8.33 -1.69
N MET A 99 23.11 7.17 -1.97
CA MET A 99 22.46 6.35 -0.94
C MET A 99 23.48 5.56 -0.12
N PRO A 100 23.28 5.46 1.22
CA PRO A 100 24.18 4.71 2.08
C PRO A 100 24.14 3.21 1.78
N GLY A 101 25.30 2.55 1.87
CA GLY A 101 25.44 1.10 1.68
C GLY A 101 25.80 0.68 0.25
N LYS A 102 25.72 -0.64 -0.01
CA LYS A 102 26.02 -1.24 -1.34
C LYS A 102 24.92 -2.21 -1.75
N GLY A 103 24.54 -2.19 -3.03
CA GLY A 103 23.60 -3.15 -3.63
C GLY A 103 22.28 -3.25 -2.85
N LEU A 104 21.99 -4.45 -2.34
CA LEU A 104 20.79 -4.76 -1.57
C LEU A 104 20.58 -3.85 -0.35
N VAL A 105 21.66 -3.44 0.33
CA VAL A 105 21.57 -2.57 1.52
C VAL A 105 20.97 -1.21 1.17
N LYS A 106 21.28 -0.65 -0.01
CA LYS A 106 20.66 0.60 -0.49
C LYS A 106 19.15 0.43 -0.67
N GLY A 107 18.75 -0.72 -1.21
CA GLY A 107 17.35 -1.08 -1.40
C GLY A 107 16.59 -1.21 -0.08
N LEU A 108 17.14 -1.95 0.88
CA LEU A 108 16.54 -2.10 2.21
C LEU A 108 16.43 -0.77 2.94
N PHE A 109 17.47 0.07 2.88
CA PHE A 109 17.44 1.42 3.43
C PHE A 109 16.32 2.26 2.80
N LEU A 110 16.21 2.28 1.47
CA LEU A 110 15.15 3.02 0.79
C LEU A 110 13.77 2.46 1.15
N GLY A 111 13.61 1.14 1.24
CA GLY A 111 12.37 0.50 1.68
C GLY A 111 11.97 0.93 3.10
N ALA A 112 12.91 0.99 4.03
CA ALA A 112 12.67 1.46 5.39
C ALA A 112 12.29 2.95 5.44
N VAL A 113 12.93 3.80 4.62
CA VAL A 113 12.57 5.22 4.50
C VAL A 113 11.16 5.39 3.94
N VAL A 114 10.81 4.64 2.89
CA VAL A 114 9.48 4.68 2.28
C VAL A 114 8.43 4.22 3.27
N PHE A 115 8.68 3.14 4.02
CA PHE A 115 7.82 2.71 5.12
C PHE A 115 7.59 3.84 6.13
N GLY A 116 8.66 4.47 6.62
CA GLY A 116 8.54 5.58 7.58
C GLY A 116 7.70 6.75 7.06
N ILE A 117 7.84 7.09 5.76
CA ILE A 117 7.04 8.14 5.12
C ILE A 117 5.56 7.72 5.02
N LEU A 118 5.28 6.50 4.55
CA LEU A 118 3.91 6.03 4.38
C LEU A 118 3.18 5.88 5.72
N GLU A 119 3.84 5.36 6.75
CA GLU A 119 3.27 5.29 8.09
C GLU A 119 3.04 6.67 8.70
N ALA A 120 3.97 7.61 8.51
CA ALA A 120 3.77 9.00 8.97
C ALA A 120 2.54 9.65 8.30
N ILE A 121 2.36 9.44 6.99
CA ILE A 121 1.17 9.91 6.26
C ILE A 121 -0.10 9.21 6.77
N SER A 122 -0.05 7.91 7.02
CA SER A 122 -1.17 7.13 7.53
C SER A 122 -1.60 7.64 8.92
N LEU A 123 -0.65 7.79 9.84
CA LEU A 123 -0.89 8.32 11.18
C LEU A 123 -1.42 9.76 11.16
N ALA A 124 -0.86 10.62 10.31
CA ALA A 124 -1.37 11.98 10.13
C ALA A 124 -2.81 11.97 9.60
N SER A 125 -3.13 11.08 8.66
CA SER A 125 -4.47 10.94 8.10
C SER A 125 -5.47 10.42 9.14
N MET A 126 -5.06 9.48 10.01
CA MET A 126 -5.87 9.03 11.15
C MET A 126 -6.10 10.16 12.16
N ALA A 127 -5.09 10.98 12.44
CA ALA A 127 -5.21 12.11 13.37
C ALA A 127 -6.14 13.22 12.85
N LEU A 128 -6.25 13.36 11.53
CA LEU A 128 -7.13 14.34 10.87
C LEU A 128 -8.53 13.77 10.57
N SER A 129 -8.76 12.47 10.80
CA SER A 129 -10.05 11.84 10.57
C SER A 129 -11.10 12.37 11.56
N PRO A 130 -12.29 12.79 11.08
CA PRO A 130 -13.39 13.19 11.97
C PRO A 130 -13.98 11.99 12.73
N LEU A 131 -13.67 10.76 12.32
CA LEU A 131 -14.12 9.55 13.00
C LEU A 131 -13.07 9.09 14.02
N PRO A 132 -13.45 8.82 15.28
CA PRO A 132 -12.53 8.31 16.27
C PRO A 132 -12.04 6.92 15.87
N VAL A 133 -10.75 6.66 16.03
CA VAL A 133 -10.09 5.39 15.66
C VAL A 133 -10.77 4.17 16.32
N SER A 134 -11.35 4.35 17.50
CA SER A 134 -12.14 3.34 18.23
C SER A 134 -13.46 2.95 17.55
N SER A 135 -13.94 3.72 16.58
CA SER A 135 -15.17 3.44 15.83
C SER A 135 -14.97 2.46 14.67
N ILE A 136 -13.73 2.06 14.36
CA ILE A 136 -13.42 1.10 13.30
C ILE A 136 -13.50 -0.32 13.89
N PRO A 137 -14.48 -1.15 13.49
CA PRO A 137 -14.64 -2.48 14.05
C PRO A 137 -13.40 -3.36 13.83
N GLY A 138 -12.96 -4.06 14.88
CA GLY A 138 -11.82 -4.96 14.82
C GLY A 138 -10.44 -4.28 14.80
N LEU A 139 -10.37 -2.95 14.95
CA LEU A 139 -9.12 -2.20 15.02
C LEU A 139 -8.53 -2.25 16.44
N THR A 140 -7.71 -3.25 16.72
CA THR A 140 -6.97 -3.37 17.98
C THR A 140 -5.53 -2.88 17.83
N ALA A 141 -4.89 -2.51 18.95
CA ALA A 141 -3.46 -2.15 18.95
C ALA A 141 -2.58 -3.28 18.39
N ALA A 142 -2.93 -4.54 18.68
CA ALA A 142 -2.26 -5.71 18.10
C ALA A 142 -2.39 -5.77 16.58
N ARG A 143 -3.60 -5.49 16.06
CA ARG A 143 -3.85 -5.48 14.61
C ARG A 143 -3.14 -4.33 13.89
N LEU A 144 -3.09 -3.14 14.50
CA LEU A 144 -2.29 -2.02 14.02
C LEU A 144 -0.80 -2.40 13.96
N GLY A 145 -0.29 -3.06 15.01
CA GLY A 145 1.09 -3.55 15.04
C GLY A 145 1.39 -4.57 13.95
N ILE A 146 0.51 -5.55 13.75
CA ILE A 146 0.64 -6.54 12.66
C ILE A 146 0.57 -5.86 11.29
N GLY A 147 -0.33 -4.89 11.12
CA GLY A 147 -0.46 -4.09 9.90
C GLY A 147 0.84 -3.35 9.58
N ALA A 148 1.41 -2.64 10.56
CA ALA A 148 2.67 -1.92 10.42
C ALA A 148 3.85 -2.86 10.11
N LEU A 149 3.93 -4.03 10.77
CA LEU A 149 4.97 -5.03 10.48
C LEU A 149 4.84 -5.59 9.05
N THR A 150 3.62 -5.83 8.61
CA THR A 150 3.33 -6.31 7.26
C THR A 150 3.68 -5.24 6.22
N SER A 151 3.30 -3.98 6.47
CA SER A 151 3.66 -2.80 5.68
C SER A 151 5.18 -2.65 5.56
N LEU A 152 5.91 -2.77 6.68
CA LEU A 152 7.37 -2.75 6.71
C LEU A 152 7.96 -3.88 5.85
N ALA A 153 7.48 -5.12 6.02
CA ALA A 153 7.96 -6.25 5.25
C ALA A 153 7.75 -6.05 3.74
N ILE A 154 6.58 -5.54 3.32
CA ILE A 154 6.29 -5.23 1.91
C ILE A 154 7.20 -4.12 1.38
N CYS A 155 7.43 -3.07 2.15
CA CYS A 155 8.31 -1.97 1.75
C CYS A 155 9.78 -2.41 1.64
N LEU A 156 10.26 -3.25 2.56
CA LEU A 156 11.59 -3.83 2.50
C LEU A 156 11.74 -4.76 1.30
N LEU A 157 10.74 -5.60 1.04
CA LEU A 157 10.71 -6.47 -0.13
C LEU A 157 10.74 -5.66 -1.42
N TRP A 158 9.94 -4.59 -1.50
CA TRP A 158 9.93 -3.68 -2.63
C TRP A 158 11.31 -3.06 -2.86
N GLY A 159 11.93 -2.50 -1.81
CA GLY A 159 13.24 -1.87 -1.89
C GLY A 159 14.34 -2.86 -2.30
N ALA A 160 14.30 -4.08 -1.75
CA ALA A 160 15.22 -5.16 -2.11
C ALA A 160 15.10 -5.56 -3.59
N LEU A 161 13.87 -5.75 -4.08
CA LEU A 161 13.61 -6.06 -5.48
C LEU A 161 14.04 -4.91 -6.40
N ALA A 162 13.67 -3.68 -6.07
CA ALA A 162 14.02 -2.49 -6.84
C ALA A 162 15.54 -2.34 -6.97
N ALA A 163 16.30 -2.46 -5.88
CA ALA A 163 17.75 -2.39 -5.91
C ALA A 163 18.39 -3.54 -6.71
N SER A 164 17.89 -4.76 -6.55
CA SER A 164 18.41 -5.93 -7.26
C SER A 164 18.18 -5.82 -8.77
N LEU A 165 16.98 -5.41 -9.18
CA LEU A 165 16.62 -5.17 -10.58
C LEU A 165 17.38 -3.97 -11.15
N TYR A 166 17.56 -2.91 -10.36
CA TYR A 166 18.34 -1.75 -10.77
C TYR A 166 19.80 -2.12 -11.06
N VAL A 167 20.46 -2.87 -10.17
CA VAL A 167 21.84 -3.34 -10.40
C VAL A 167 21.93 -4.24 -11.63
N LYS A 168 20.91 -5.09 -11.86
CA LYS A 168 20.85 -5.98 -13.02
C LYS A 168 20.66 -5.22 -14.34
N TRP A 169 19.88 -4.15 -14.34
CA TRP A 169 19.50 -3.40 -15.55
C TRP A 169 20.29 -2.11 -15.76
N SER A 170 21.08 -1.70 -14.78
CA SER A 170 22.01 -0.58 -14.96
C SER A 170 23.11 -0.99 -15.93
N PRO A 171 23.46 -0.14 -16.91
CA PRO A 171 24.57 -0.41 -17.80
C PRO A 171 25.84 -0.58 -16.97
N LYS A 172 26.47 -1.77 -17.07
CA LYS A 172 27.77 -2.01 -16.44
C LYS A 172 28.82 -1.20 -17.20
N GLY A 173 29.09 0.03 -16.77
CA GLY A 173 30.24 0.81 -17.25
C GLY A 173 30.03 2.32 -17.28
N GLY A 174 30.75 3.03 -16.41
CA GLY A 174 30.99 4.46 -16.54
C GLY A 174 31.35 5.20 -15.25
N GLY A 175 32.34 4.71 -14.47
CA GLY A 175 32.91 5.40 -13.30
C GLY A 175 33.06 4.52 -12.07
#